data_AF-A0A6G3WY12-F1
#
_entry.id   AF-A0A6G3WY12-F1
#
_cell.length_a   1.000
_cell.length_b   1.000
_cell.length_c   1.000
_cell.angle_alpha   90.00
_cell.angle_beta   90.00
_cell.angle_gamma   90.00
#
_symmetry.space_group_name_H-M   'P 1'
#
loop_
_entity.id
_entity.type
_entity.pdbx_description
1 polymer ?
#
loop_
_entity_poly.entity_id
_entity_poly.type
_entity_poly.pdbx_seq_one_letter_code
_entity_poly.pdbx_strand_id
1 'polypeptide(L)'
;ALNAIVHPLVGARAAELERAAPEDAVVVHDVPLLTENGLAPFYDLVVVVDASAETQLERLVTLRGMTESDARARMAAQATRDRRLAVADLIVDNDGPLEALEPQV
;
A
#
# COMPACT_ATOMS: atom_id res chain seq x y z
N ALA A 1 -10.60 12.10 -17.19
CA ALA A 1 -9.72 12.99 -17.98
C ALA A 1 -8.35 13.15 -17.34
N LEU A 2 -8.23 13.63 -16.09
CA LEU A 2 -6.94 13.84 -15.41
C LEU A 2 -6.06 12.59 -15.31
N ASN A 3 -6.60 11.48 -14.82
CA ASN A 3 -5.81 10.26 -14.59
C ASN A 3 -5.17 9.71 -15.87
N ALA A 4 -5.84 9.84 -17.02
CA ALA A 4 -5.29 9.41 -18.31
C ALA A 4 -4.07 10.24 -18.76
N ILE A 5 -3.93 11.47 -18.25
CA ILE A 5 -2.77 12.34 -18.51
C ILE A 5 -1.65 12.03 -17.49
N VAL A 6 -2.01 11.84 -16.23
CA VAL A 6 -1.04 11.69 -15.13
C VAL A 6 -0.43 10.29 -15.10
N HIS A 7 -1.21 9.22 -15.27
CA HIS A 7 -0.74 7.85 -15.10
C HIS A 7 0.43 7.48 -16.03
N PRO A 8 0.43 7.84 -17.33
CA PRO A 8 1.58 7.57 -18.21
C PRO A 8 2.87 8.25 -17.74
N LEU A 9 2.77 9.48 -17.23
CA LEU A 9 3.93 10.24 -16.74
C LEU A 9 4.48 9.65 -15.44
N VAL A 10 3.60 9.25 -14.52
CA VAL A 10 4.00 8.57 -13.28
C VAL A 10 4.68 7.24 -13.61
N GLY A 11 4.12 6.44 -14.52
CA GLY A 11 4.72 5.18 -14.95
C GLY A 11 6.09 5.36 -15.60
N ALA A 12 6.23 6.35 -16.50
CA ALA A 12 7.51 6.66 -17.13
C ALA A 12 8.57 7.09 -16.11
N ARG A 13 8.18 7.91 -15.12
CA ARG A 13 9.10 8.34 -14.06
C ARG A 13 9.49 7.20 -13.12
N ALA A 14 8.56 6.32 -12.76
CA ALA A 14 8.86 5.14 -11.96
C ALA A 14 9.89 4.24 -12.65
N ALA A 15 9.69 3.94 -13.94
CA ALA A 15 10.62 3.13 -14.74
C ALA A 15 11.99 3.82 -14.97
N GLU A 16 12.06 5.14 -14.95
CA GLU A 16 13.33 5.87 -14.98
C GLU A 16 14.09 5.73 -13.66
N LEU A 17 13.40 5.88 -12.52
CA LEU A 17 13.99 5.74 -11.19
C LEU A 17 14.49 4.32 -10.93
N GLU A 18 13.69 3.32 -11.33
CA GLU A 18 14.06 1.90 -11.22
C GLU A 18 15.32 1.59 -12.03
N ARG A 19 15.40 2.02 -13.29
CA ARG A 19 16.59 1.83 -14.14
C ARG A 19 17.82 2.61 -13.67
N ALA A 20 17.64 3.66 -12.88
CA ALA A 20 18.73 4.44 -12.31
C ALA A 20 19.27 3.85 -11.00
N ALA A 21 18.59 2.87 -10.41
CA ALA A 21 19.06 2.17 -9.22
C ALA A 21 20.31 1.33 -9.54
N PRO A 22 21.22 1.14 -8.56
CA PRO A 22 22.33 0.19 -8.69
C PRO A 22 21.84 -1.23 -9.05
N GLU A 23 22.65 -2.00 -9.76
CA GLU A 23 22.30 -3.36 -10.20
C GLU A 23 21.99 -4.32 -9.03
N ASP A 24 22.54 -4.05 -7.84
CA ASP A 24 22.35 -4.83 -6.61
C ASP A 24 21.30 -4.23 -5.66
N ALA A 25 20.62 -3.15 -6.06
CA ALA A 25 19.62 -2.50 -5.21
C ALA A 25 18.28 -3.24 -5.24
N VAL A 26 17.59 -3.20 -4.10
CA VAL A 26 16.17 -3.57 -4.01
C VAL A 26 15.33 -2.30 -4.16
N VAL A 27 14.46 -2.28 -5.17
CA VAL A 27 13.53 -1.16 -5.40
C VAL A 27 12.18 -1.50 -4.78
N VAL A 28 11.73 -0.66 -3.85
CA VAL A 28 10.42 -0.82 -3.19
C VAL A 28 9.40 0.12 -3.84
N HIS A 29 8.36 -0.46 -4.45
CA HIS A 29 7.24 0.29 -5.02
C HIS A 29 6.10 0.39 -4.00
N ASP A 30 5.80 1.61 -3.54
CA ASP A 30 4.61 1.89 -2.73
C ASP A 30 3.39 2.08 -3.64
N VAL A 31 2.49 1.10 -3.65
CA VAL A 31 1.37 1.02 -4.60
C VAL A 31 0.04 0.81 -3.84
N PRO A 32 -0.67 1.90 -3.48
CA PRO A 32 -1.90 1.82 -2.70
C PRO A 32 -3.05 1.04 -3.34
N LEU A 33 -3.06 0.94 -4.68
CA LEU A 33 -4.11 0.26 -5.45
C LEU A 33 -3.60 -1.02 -6.14
N LEU A 34 -2.60 -1.68 -5.54
CA LEU A 34 -1.97 -2.88 -6.12
C LEU A 34 -3.00 -4.00 -6.32
N THR A 35 -3.83 -4.27 -5.31
CA THR A 35 -4.83 -5.35 -5.34
C THR A 35 -6.00 -5.01 -6.27
N GLU A 36 -6.48 -3.77 -6.21
CA GLU A 36 -7.61 -3.25 -6.96
C GLU A 36 -7.37 -3.29 -8.46
N ASN A 37 -6.14 -2.97 -8.87
CA ASN A 37 -5.72 -2.96 -10.27
C ASN A 37 -5.11 -4.29 -10.73
N GLY A 38 -5.05 -5.31 -9.86
CA GLY A 38 -4.51 -6.63 -10.20
C GLY A 38 -3.03 -6.60 -10.59
N LEU A 39 -2.24 -5.78 -9.91
CA LEU A 39 -0.85 -5.50 -10.29
C LEU A 39 0.18 -6.47 -9.69
N ALA A 40 -0.23 -7.33 -8.75
CA ALA A 40 0.66 -8.27 -8.08
C ALA A 40 1.58 -9.07 -9.04
N PRO A 41 1.11 -9.59 -10.19
CA PRO A 41 1.97 -10.36 -11.11
C PRO A 41 3.09 -9.57 -11.80
N PHE A 42 3.13 -8.25 -11.65
CA PHE A 42 4.19 -7.39 -12.21
C PHE A 42 5.36 -7.15 -11.24
N TYR A 43 5.31 -7.70 -10.03
CA TYR A 43 6.35 -7.54 -9.02
C TYR A 43 6.94 -8.90 -8.65
N ASP A 44 8.23 -8.90 -8.28
CA ASP A 44 8.92 -10.12 -7.84
C ASP A 44 8.47 -10.58 -6.45
N LEU A 45 8.04 -9.63 -5.61
CA LEU A 45 7.60 -9.85 -4.23
C LEU A 45 6.55 -8.81 -3.84
N VAL A 46 5.44 -9.27 -3.25
CA VAL A 46 4.38 -8.41 -2.71
C VAL A 46 4.41 -8.45 -1.18
N VAL A 47 4.71 -7.30 -0.58
CA VAL A 47 4.63 -7.09 0.87
C VAL A 47 3.35 -6.35 1.20
N VAL A 48 2.50 -6.93 2.03
CA VAL A 48 1.29 -6.27 2.54
C VAL A 48 1.50 -5.88 4.00
N VAL A 49 1.45 -4.59 4.28
CA VAL A 49 1.36 -4.06 5.65
C VAL A 49 -0.10 -4.13 6.07
N ASP A 50 -0.42 -5.01 7.02
CA ASP A 50 -1.78 -5.27 7.47
C ASP A 50 -2.01 -4.73 8.88
N ALA A 51 -3.23 -4.26 9.12
CA ALA A 51 -3.71 -3.89 10.44
C ALA A 51 -5.21 -4.18 10.49
N SER A 52 -5.74 -4.45 11.68
CA SER A 52 -7.17 -4.63 11.89
C SER A 52 -7.97 -3.39 11.44
N ALA A 53 -9.25 -3.60 11.09
CA ALA A 53 -10.14 -2.51 10.71
C ALA A 53 -10.34 -1.51 11.85
N GLU A 54 -10.29 -1.97 13.11
CA GLU A 54 -10.38 -1.13 14.30
C GLU A 54 -9.16 -0.20 14.40
N THR A 55 -7.94 -0.74 14.28
CA THR A 55 -6.71 0.06 14.27
C THR A 55 -6.67 1.05 13.12
N GLN A 56 -7.07 0.64 11.91
CA GLN A 56 -7.13 1.55 10.75
C GLN A 56 -8.07 2.73 11.01
N LEU A 57 -9.27 2.45 11.53
CA LEU A 57 -10.26 3.47 11.83
C LEU A 57 -9.75 4.44 12.90
N GLU A 58 -9.22 3.92 14.00
CA GLU A 58 -8.65 4.73 15.08
C GLU A 58 -7.57 5.67 14.55
N ARG A 59 -6.62 5.15 13.76
CA ARG A 59 -5.52 5.95 13.20
C ARG A 59 -6.01 7.01 12.21
N LEU A 60 -7.02 6.70 11.38
CA LEU A 60 -7.60 7.68 10.45
C LEU A 60 -8.32 8.82 11.18
N VAL A 61 -9.01 8.53 12.28
CA VAL A 61 -9.71 9.56 13.07
C VAL A 61 -8.71 10.38 13.89
N THR A 62 -7.85 9.71 14.66
CA THR A 62 -6.98 10.38 15.65
C THR A 62 -5.76 11.05 15.03
N LEU A 63 -5.11 10.42 14.04
CA LEU A 63 -3.85 10.91 13.46
C LEU A 63 -4.05 11.72 12.18
N ARG A 64 -5.15 11.45 11.44
CA ARG A 64 -5.45 12.14 10.17
C ARG A 64 -6.62 13.12 10.28
N GLY A 65 -7.27 13.20 11.44
CA GLY A 65 -8.36 14.15 11.70
C GLY A 65 -9.62 13.91 10.87
N MET A 66 -9.83 12.68 10.38
CA MET A 66 -11.02 12.34 9.61
C MET A 66 -12.24 12.17 10.54
N THR A 67 -13.43 12.46 10.02
CA THR A 67 -14.65 11.99 10.67
C THR A 67 -14.72 10.46 10.57
N GLU A 68 -15.36 9.81 11.56
CA GLU A 68 -15.51 8.35 11.53
C GLU A 68 -16.23 7.88 10.26
N SER A 69 -17.26 8.61 9.83
CA SER A 69 -18.00 8.31 8.59
C SER A 69 -17.12 8.39 7.35
N ASP A 70 -16.27 9.41 7.23
CA ASP A 70 -15.37 9.55 6.09
C ASP A 70 -14.28 8.48 6.09
N ALA A 71 -13.75 8.14 7.26
CA ALA A 71 -12.77 7.06 7.42
C ALA A 71 -13.35 5.72 6.99
N ARG A 72 -14.56 5.36 7.47
CA ARG A 72 -15.26 4.14 7.06
C ARG A 72 -15.58 4.12 5.57
N ALA A 73 -16.02 5.24 5.00
CA ALA A 73 -16.29 5.35 3.56
C ALA A 73 -15.02 5.13 2.72
N ARG A 74 -13.88 5.70 3.14
CA ARG A 74 -12.59 5.49 2.47
C ARG A 74 -12.12 4.04 2.56
N MET A 75 -12.20 3.43 3.75
CA MET A 75 -11.84 2.02 3.93
C MET A 75 -12.71 1.10 3.07
N ALA A 76 -14.01 1.39 2.95
CA ALA A 76 -14.95 0.61 2.15
C ALA A 76 -14.73 0.76 0.63
N ALA A 77 -14.06 1.83 0.18
CA ALA A 77 -13.75 2.04 -1.24
C ALA A 77 -12.53 1.24 -1.72
N GLN A 78 -11.76 0.65 -0.80
CA GLN A 78 -10.58 -0.16 -1.10
C GLN A 78 -10.93 -1.65 -1.24
N ALA A 79 -9.99 -2.44 -1.78
CA ALA A 79 -10.07 -3.89 -1.77
C ALA A 79 -10.22 -4.42 -0.34
N THR A 80 -11.00 -5.50 -0.16
CA THR A 80 -11.17 -6.13 1.15
C THR A 80 -9.85 -6.67 1.69
N ARG A 81 -9.74 -6.76 3.03
CA ARG A 81 -8.55 -7.31 3.70
C ARG A 81 -8.16 -8.67 3.12
N ASP A 82 -9.12 -9.59 3.01
CA ASP A 82 -8.89 -10.93 2.46
C ASP A 82 -8.31 -10.90 1.05
N ARG A 83 -8.77 -9.99 0.18
CA ARG A 83 -8.24 -9.85 -1.18
C ARG A 83 -6.81 -9.33 -1.19
N ARG A 84 -6.47 -8.40 -0.29
CA ARG A 84 -5.10 -7.89 -0.15
C ARG A 84 -4.16 -8.98 0.37
N LEU A 85 -4.57 -9.71 1.41
CA LEU A 85 -3.78 -10.80 1.98
C LEU A 85 -3.59 -11.96 1.00
N ALA A 86 -4.58 -12.24 0.14
CA ALA A 86 -4.50 -13.31 -0.85
C ALA A 86 -3.44 -13.07 -1.95
N VAL A 87 -2.98 -11.83 -2.15
CA VAL A 87 -1.93 -11.51 -3.12
C VAL A 87 -0.56 -11.25 -2.48
N ALA A 88 -0.45 -11.40 -1.16
CA ALA A 88 0.78 -11.11 -0.42
C ALA A 88 1.72 -12.33 -0.43
N ASP A 89 3.00 -12.09 -0.72
CA ASP A 89 4.06 -13.06 -0.45
C ASP A 89 4.54 -12.94 1.00
N LEU A 90 4.60 -11.71 1.52
CA LEU A 90 4.93 -11.39 2.91
C LEU A 90 3.87 -10.49 3.52
N ILE A 91 3.57 -10.72 4.79
CA ILE A 91 2.64 -9.90 5.57
C ILE A 91 3.41 -9.32 6.75
N VAL A 92 3.29 -8.01 6.92
CA VAL A 92 3.84 -7.27 8.06
C VAL A 92 2.68 -6.83 8.93
N ASP A 93 2.65 -7.28 10.19
CA ASP A 93 1.63 -6.90 11.15
C ASP A 93 1.93 -5.50 11.73
N ASN A 94 0.96 -4.60 11.59
CA ASN A 94 1.03 -3.21 12.00
C ASN A 94 -0.13 -2.81 12.92
N ASP A 95 -0.73 -3.77 13.63
CA ASP A 95 -1.66 -3.46 14.73
C ASP A 95 -0.94 -2.86 15.95
N GLY A 96 0.32 -3.26 16.17
CA GLY A 96 1.15 -2.81 17.29
C GLY A 96 1.73 -1.39 17.16
N PRO A 97 2.50 -0.96 18.18
CA PRO A 97 3.26 0.28 18.13
C PRO A 97 4.46 0.16 17.18
N LEU A 98 5.12 1.28 16.86
CA LEU A 98 6.22 1.31 15.88
C LEU A 98 7.38 0.39 16.27
N GLU A 99 7.67 0.25 17.56
CA GLU A 99 8.74 -0.62 18.08
C GLU A 99 8.46 -2.11 17.82
N ALA A 100 7.19 -2.50 17.65
CA ALA A 100 6.82 -3.86 17.27
C ALA A 100 6.94 -4.10 15.75
N LEU A 101 7.06 -3.03 14.94
CA LEU A 101 7.21 -3.10 13.50
C LEU A 101 8.67 -3.31 13.09
N GLU A 102 9.61 -2.64 13.75
CA GLU A 102 11.05 -2.74 13.46
C GLU A 102 11.60 -4.18 13.33
N PRO A 103 11.31 -5.14 14.22
CA PRO A 103 11.85 -6.49 14.09
C PRO A 103 11.27 -7.30 12.93
N GLN A 104 10.24 -6.79 12.22
CA GLN A 104 9.61 -7.46 11.08
C GLN A 104 10.16 -6.98 9.72
N VAL A 105 11.01 -5.93 9.71
CA VAL A 105 11.54 -5.25 8.50
C VAL A 105 13.06 -5.34 8.48
#